data_AF-A0A1H3M1R5-F1
#
_entry.id   AF-A0A1H3M1R5-F1
#
_cell.length_a   1.000
_cell.length_b   1.000
_cell.length_c   1.000
_cell.angle_alpha   90.00
_cell.angle_beta   90.00
_cell.angle_gamma   90.00
#
_symmetry.space_group_name_H-M   'P 1'
#
loop_
_entity.id
_entity.type
_entity.pdbx_description
1 polymer ?
#
loop_
_entity_poly.entity_id
_entity_poly.type
_entity_poly.pdbx_seq_one_letter_code
_entity_poly.pdbx_strand_id
1 'polypeptide(L)'
;MRIERRSIAKIAEQGQTANGMEAAALLDGIANPAWYRSLCWQDFDEMTLWRADEVQLIAEPPVQRGPLREGIALSDAWWATLNTSLDALARQHTTRTATPDTEVMTEGLVAREIERAFPGRVDTSIGDPWVPAHADLNWANLTGPGECWILDWEDHGLAPRGLDAANLWASSLTIPVLANRVWSERRADLETSTGRLMALFCLAKIINDSSVPAPLHEAATGEAEALIAALGR
;
A
#
# COMPACT_ATOMS: atom_id res chain seq x y z
N MET A 1 -9.70 4.33 -19.26
CA MET A 1 -10.88 3.76 -18.58
C MET A 1 -10.42 2.57 -17.78
N ARG A 2 -10.73 2.56 -16.48
CA ARG A 2 -10.50 1.42 -15.57
C ARG A 2 -11.86 0.77 -15.32
N ILE A 3 -11.91 -0.56 -15.29
CA ILE A 3 -13.12 -1.32 -14.97
C ILE A 3 -12.80 -2.23 -13.81
N GLU A 4 -13.62 -2.17 -12.76
CA GLU A 4 -13.56 -3.08 -11.63
C GLU A 4 -14.85 -3.84 -11.46
N ARG A 5 -14.70 -4.98 -10.80
CA ARG A 5 -15.76 -5.88 -10.41
C ARG A 5 -15.56 -6.21 -8.93
N ARG A 6 -16.56 -5.92 -8.09
CA ARG A 6 -16.55 -6.30 -6.68
C ARG A 6 -17.84 -7.02 -6.30
N SER A 7 -17.75 -8.08 -5.50
CA SER A 7 -18.96 -8.72 -4.99
C SER A 7 -19.70 -7.80 -4.01
N ILE A 8 -21.02 -7.85 -4.00
CA ILE A 8 -21.85 -7.04 -3.08
C ILE A 8 -21.52 -7.42 -1.62
N ALA A 9 -21.26 -8.70 -1.36
CA ALA A 9 -20.84 -9.18 -0.04
C ALA A 9 -19.53 -8.51 0.42
N LYS A 10 -18.55 -8.35 -0.48
CA LYS A 10 -17.28 -7.68 -0.15
C LYS A 10 -17.46 -6.20 0.14
N ILE A 11 -18.29 -5.51 -0.63
CA ILE A 11 -18.62 -4.09 -0.39
C ILE A 11 -19.31 -3.94 0.97
N ALA A 12 -20.23 -4.84 1.31
CA ALA A 12 -20.91 -4.83 2.60
C ALA A 12 -19.95 -5.10 3.77
N GLU A 13 -19.05 -6.08 3.62
CA GLU A 13 -17.98 -6.37 4.60
C GLU A 13 -17.07 -5.17 4.82
N GLN A 14 -16.67 -4.49 3.74
CA GLN A 14 -15.80 -3.31 3.82
C GLN A 14 -16.48 -2.10 4.46
N GLY A 15 -17.82 -2.08 4.54
CA GLY A 15 -18.58 -0.95 5.08
C GLY A 15 -18.43 0.34 4.29
N GLN A 16 -17.82 0.30 3.09
CA GLN A 16 -17.62 1.44 2.22
C GLN A 16 -17.91 1.09 0.77
N THR A 17 -18.51 2.04 0.06
CA THR A 17 -18.77 1.91 -1.37
C THR A 17 -17.45 1.80 -2.14
N ALA A 18 -17.48 1.11 -3.29
CA ALA A 18 -16.36 1.01 -4.22
C ALA A 18 -16.13 2.34 -4.97
N ASN A 19 -15.89 3.42 -4.22
CA ASN A 19 -15.73 4.79 -4.72
C ASN A 19 -14.32 5.35 -4.46
N GLY A 20 -13.32 4.48 -4.28
CA GLY A 20 -11.94 4.90 -3.95
C GLY A 20 -11.35 5.86 -4.98
N MET A 21 -11.60 5.63 -6.28
CA MET A 21 -11.11 6.53 -7.33
C MET A 21 -11.70 7.94 -7.25
N GLU A 22 -13.01 8.05 -7.02
CA GLU A 22 -13.70 9.35 -6.90
C GLU A 22 -13.31 10.07 -5.62
N ALA A 23 -13.19 9.36 -4.50
CA ALA A 23 -12.75 9.95 -3.24
C ALA A 23 -11.29 10.43 -3.32
N ALA A 24 -10.41 9.73 -4.05
CA ALA A 24 -9.03 10.15 -4.26
C ALA A 24 -8.90 11.45 -5.09
N ALA A 25 -9.92 11.79 -5.87
CA ALA A 25 -9.96 13.05 -6.63
C ALA A 25 -10.08 14.29 -5.73
N LEU A 26 -10.45 14.11 -4.47
CA LEU A 26 -10.53 15.17 -3.45
C LEU A 26 -9.19 15.40 -2.73
N LEU A 27 -8.21 14.51 -2.94
CA LEU A 27 -6.88 14.65 -2.36
C LEU A 27 -6.08 15.70 -3.13
N ASP A 28 -5.27 16.47 -2.41
CA ASP A 28 -4.48 17.57 -2.98
C ASP A 28 -2.97 17.40 -2.75
N GLY A 29 -2.17 17.93 -3.65
CA GLY A 29 -0.70 17.89 -3.55
C GLY A 29 -0.08 16.50 -3.75
N ILE A 30 -0.81 15.58 -4.38
CA ILE A 30 -0.39 14.21 -4.67
C ILE A 30 -0.25 14.05 -6.19
N ALA A 31 0.76 13.33 -6.64
CA ALA A 31 0.91 12.95 -8.05
C ALA A 31 -0.06 11.80 -8.43
N ASN A 32 -1.37 12.00 -8.29
CA ASN A 32 -2.40 11.04 -8.70
C ASN A 32 -3.10 11.46 -10.00
N PRO A 33 -3.55 10.52 -10.84
CA PRO A 33 -4.31 10.84 -12.05
C PRO A 33 -5.61 11.56 -11.71
N ALA A 34 -5.98 12.57 -12.51
CA ALA A 34 -7.30 13.19 -12.38
C ALA A 34 -8.42 12.16 -12.63
N TRP A 35 -9.49 12.22 -11.84
CA TRP A 35 -10.72 11.47 -12.07
C TRP A 35 -11.75 12.37 -12.74
N TYR A 36 -12.48 11.86 -13.74
CA TYR A 36 -13.45 12.65 -14.51
C TYR A 36 -14.90 12.24 -14.25
N ARG A 37 -15.19 10.95 -14.27
CA ARG A 37 -16.54 10.41 -14.04
C ARG A 37 -16.52 8.90 -13.79
N SER A 38 -17.65 8.39 -13.32
CA SER A 38 -17.88 6.96 -13.15
C SER A 38 -19.25 6.52 -13.64
N LEU A 39 -19.34 5.25 -14.04
CA LEU A 39 -20.58 4.52 -14.31
C LEU A 39 -20.58 3.24 -13.46
N CYS A 40 -21.63 3.04 -12.66
CA CYS A 40 -21.83 1.82 -11.87
C CYS A 40 -23.07 1.07 -12.33
N TRP A 41 -23.00 -0.26 -12.38
CA TRP A 41 -24.17 -1.11 -12.65
C TRP A 41 -24.07 -2.40 -11.83
N GLN A 42 -25.22 -2.95 -11.46
CA GLN A 42 -25.30 -4.20 -10.71
C GLN A 42 -25.58 -5.36 -11.66
N ASP A 43 -24.89 -6.46 -11.42
CA ASP A 43 -25.21 -7.77 -11.95
C ASP A 43 -25.90 -8.56 -10.83
N PHE A 44 -27.21 -8.74 -10.95
CA PHE A 44 -28.03 -9.40 -9.95
C PHE A 44 -27.85 -10.92 -9.94
N ASP A 45 -27.48 -11.52 -11.08
CA ASP A 45 -27.28 -12.96 -11.18
C ASP A 45 -25.96 -13.35 -10.49
N GLU A 46 -24.92 -12.52 -10.68
CA GLU A 46 -23.60 -12.73 -10.06
C GLU A 46 -23.43 -12.01 -8.72
N MET A 47 -24.48 -11.34 -8.21
CA MET A 47 -24.46 -10.54 -6.97
C MET A 47 -23.23 -9.63 -6.86
N THR A 48 -22.97 -8.91 -7.95
CA THR A 48 -21.73 -8.17 -8.19
C THR A 48 -22.05 -6.72 -8.56
N LEU A 49 -21.24 -5.77 -8.08
CA LEU A 49 -21.23 -4.40 -8.55
C LEU A 49 -20.06 -4.22 -9.53
N TRP A 50 -20.39 -3.72 -10.71
CA TRP A 50 -19.41 -3.28 -11.68
C TRP A 50 -19.29 -1.76 -11.64
N ARG A 51 -18.07 -1.28 -11.83
CA ARG A 51 -17.77 0.14 -11.93
C ARG A 51 -16.76 0.39 -13.04
N ALA A 52 -17.01 1.44 -13.82
CA ALA A 52 -16.09 1.95 -14.83
C ALA A 52 -15.74 3.40 -14.51
N ASP A 53 -14.46 3.69 -14.32
CA ASP A 53 -13.94 5.03 -14.06
C ASP A 53 -13.21 5.58 -15.30
N GLU A 54 -13.59 6.81 -15.67
CA GLU A 54 -12.83 7.62 -16.60
C GLU A 54 -11.83 8.47 -15.82
N VAL A 55 -10.55 8.27 -16.10
CA VAL A 55 -9.43 8.90 -15.42
C VAL A 55 -8.42 9.41 -16.44
N GLN A 56 -7.59 10.36 -16.04
CA GLN A 56 -6.48 10.86 -16.82
C GLN A 56 -5.59 9.71 -17.30
N LEU A 57 -5.26 9.73 -18.58
CA LEU A 57 -4.29 8.80 -19.14
C LEU A 57 -2.89 9.24 -18.70
N ILE A 58 -2.24 8.39 -17.90
CA ILE A 58 -0.80 8.49 -17.63
C ILE A 58 -0.08 7.61 -18.65
N ALA A 59 0.75 8.24 -19.50
CA ALA A 59 1.49 7.55 -20.54
C ALA A 59 2.80 6.91 -20.04
N GLU A 60 3.32 7.39 -18.91
CA GLU A 60 4.48 6.78 -18.25
C GLU A 60 4.13 5.36 -17.78
N PRO A 61 4.93 4.33 -18.13
CA PRO A 61 4.67 2.97 -17.71
C PRO A 61 4.88 2.81 -16.20
N PRO A 62 4.28 1.78 -15.59
CA PRO A 62 4.66 1.36 -14.24
C PRO A 62 6.14 1.02 -14.15
N VAL A 63 6.78 1.34 -13.02
CA VAL A 63 8.18 1.03 -12.74
C VAL A 63 8.44 -0.45 -12.96
N GLN A 64 7.61 -1.31 -12.38
CA GLN A 64 7.70 -2.74 -12.65
C GLN A 64 6.37 -3.44 -12.32
N ARG A 65 5.86 -4.21 -13.29
CA ARG A 65 4.79 -5.18 -13.04
C ARG A 65 5.38 -6.56 -12.74
N GLY A 66 4.82 -7.26 -11.77
CA GLY A 66 5.29 -8.60 -11.38
C GLY A 66 6.64 -8.57 -10.66
N PRO A 67 7.44 -9.66 -10.71
CA PRO A 67 8.68 -9.75 -9.96
C PRO A 67 9.68 -8.63 -10.31
N LEU A 68 10.27 -8.04 -9.28
CA LEU A 68 11.31 -7.03 -9.44
C LEU A 68 12.52 -7.56 -10.19
N ARG A 69 13.08 -6.70 -11.03
CA ARG A 69 14.30 -6.96 -11.81
C ARG A 69 15.36 -5.94 -11.45
N GLU A 70 16.61 -6.35 -11.45
CA GLU A 70 17.73 -5.43 -11.25
C GLU A 70 17.72 -4.30 -12.29
N GLY A 71 18.36 -3.18 -11.96
CA GLY A 71 18.51 -2.04 -12.87
C GLY A 71 17.42 -0.97 -12.77
N ILE A 72 16.54 -1.03 -11.76
CA ILE A 72 15.63 0.08 -11.44
C ILE A 72 16.47 1.28 -11.01
N ALA A 73 16.53 2.29 -11.87
CA ALA A 73 17.24 3.55 -11.64
C ALA A 73 16.25 4.70 -11.77
N LEU A 74 15.92 5.31 -10.63
CA LEU A 74 14.99 6.42 -10.50
C LEU A 74 15.76 7.67 -10.08
N SER A 75 15.43 8.82 -10.66
CA SER A 75 16.12 10.08 -10.38
C SER A 75 15.78 10.61 -8.98
N ASP A 76 16.63 11.47 -8.42
CA ASP A 76 16.32 12.15 -7.14
C ASP A 76 15.03 13.00 -7.25
N ALA A 77 14.73 13.55 -8.43
CA ALA A 77 13.48 14.28 -8.68
C ALA A 77 12.25 13.35 -8.60
N TRP A 78 12.37 12.11 -9.10
CA TRP A 78 11.32 11.10 -8.98
C TRP A 78 11.05 10.78 -7.50
N TRP A 79 12.10 10.54 -6.71
CA TRP A 79 11.98 10.27 -5.28
C TRP A 79 11.40 11.47 -4.51
N ALA A 80 11.79 12.69 -4.87
CA ALA A 80 11.22 13.91 -4.29
C ALA A 80 9.71 14.02 -4.55
N THR A 81 9.23 13.68 -5.74
CA THR A 81 7.81 13.66 -6.08
C THR A 81 7.06 12.60 -5.27
N LEU A 82 7.60 11.38 -5.17
CA LEU A 82 7.02 10.32 -4.33
C LEU A 82 6.90 10.78 -2.88
N ASN A 83 8.01 11.27 -2.31
CA ASN A 83 8.06 11.70 -0.91
C ASN A 83 7.09 12.84 -0.62
N THR A 84 7.06 13.86 -1.49
CA THR A 84 6.14 14.99 -1.34
C THR A 84 4.68 14.54 -1.42
N SER A 85 4.37 13.60 -2.32
CA SER A 85 3.02 13.03 -2.47
C SER A 85 2.58 12.24 -1.24
N LEU A 86 3.44 11.38 -0.68
CA LEU A 86 3.11 10.61 0.52
C LEU A 86 3.02 11.50 1.77
N ASP A 87 3.88 12.50 1.87
CA ASP A 87 3.80 13.48 2.95
C ASP A 87 2.51 14.30 2.86
N ALA A 88 2.09 14.68 1.64
CA ALA A 88 0.82 15.35 1.40
C ALA A 88 -0.36 14.46 1.77
N LEU A 89 -0.35 13.20 1.33
CA LEU A 89 -1.38 12.21 1.64
C LEU A 89 -1.59 12.04 3.14
N ALA A 90 -0.51 11.88 3.91
CA ALA A 90 -0.60 11.70 5.36
C ALA A 90 -1.22 12.89 6.11
N ARG A 91 -1.33 14.07 5.46
CA ARG A 91 -1.98 15.28 5.99
C ARG A 91 -3.42 15.48 5.49
N GLN A 92 -3.90 14.64 4.58
CA GLN A 92 -5.25 14.74 4.05
C GLN A 92 -6.29 14.30 5.09
N HIS A 93 -7.57 14.55 4.79
CA HIS A 93 -8.69 14.10 5.61
C HIS A 93 -9.56 13.16 4.78
N THR A 94 -9.93 12.03 5.39
CA THR A 94 -10.89 11.08 4.79
C THR A 94 -11.64 10.35 5.89
N THR A 95 -12.85 9.90 5.59
CA THR A 95 -13.63 9.00 6.45
C THR A 95 -13.53 7.54 6.01
N ARG A 96 -12.81 7.27 4.91
CA ARG A 96 -12.57 5.92 4.43
C ARG A 96 -11.57 5.19 5.32
N THR A 97 -11.73 3.89 5.44
CA THR A 97 -10.71 3.03 6.03
C THR A 97 -9.96 2.34 4.90
N ALA A 98 -8.63 2.27 5.01
CA ALA A 98 -7.80 1.59 4.03
C ALA A 98 -8.22 0.12 3.87
N THR A 99 -8.18 -0.40 2.65
CA THR A 99 -8.52 -1.81 2.36
C THR A 99 -7.37 -2.55 1.68
N PRO A 100 -6.16 -2.66 2.29
CA PRO A 100 -5.05 -3.39 1.68
C PRO A 100 -5.45 -4.83 1.37
N ASP A 101 -5.10 -5.32 0.19
CA ASP A 101 -5.53 -6.63 -0.35
C ASP A 101 -7.04 -6.87 -0.27
N THR A 102 -7.82 -5.79 -0.39
CA THR A 102 -9.29 -5.77 -0.23
C THR A 102 -9.79 -6.09 1.19
N GLU A 103 -8.94 -6.11 2.22
CA GLU A 103 -9.35 -6.34 3.61
C GLU A 103 -9.32 -5.05 4.42
N VAL A 104 -10.36 -4.78 5.22
CA VAL A 104 -10.44 -3.55 6.03
C VAL A 104 -9.30 -3.51 7.03
N MET A 105 -8.52 -2.43 6.97
CA MET A 105 -7.46 -2.17 7.92
C MET A 105 -8.07 -2.01 9.33
N THR A 106 -7.64 -2.86 10.25
CA THR A 106 -8.02 -2.85 11.67
C THR A 106 -6.80 -3.21 12.52
N GLU A 107 -6.78 -2.83 13.79
CA GLU A 107 -5.75 -3.31 14.72
C GLU A 107 -5.78 -4.85 14.82
N GLY A 108 -6.99 -5.45 14.76
CA GLY A 108 -7.16 -6.90 14.75
C GLY A 108 -6.54 -7.57 13.52
N LEU A 109 -6.61 -6.95 12.33
CA LEU A 109 -5.93 -7.43 11.13
C LEU A 109 -4.41 -7.44 11.32
N VAL A 110 -3.86 -6.32 11.82
CA VAL A 110 -2.42 -6.20 12.09
C VAL A 110 -1.96 -7.25 13.08
N ALA A 111 -2.67 -7.38 14.20
CA ALA A 111 -2.38 -8.36 15.23
C ALA A 111 -2.46 -9.80 14.71
N ARG A 112 -3.50 -10.12 13.92
CA ARG A 112 -3.70 -11.46 13.35
C ARG A 112 -2.55 -11.87 12.44
N GLU A 113 -2.16 -11.01 11.49
CA GLU A 113 -1.11 -11.37 10.53
C GLU A 113 0.25 -11.53 11.23
N ILE A 114 0.59 -10.60 12.13
CA ILE A 114 1.84 -10.66 12.88
C ILE A 114 1.87 -11.88 13.81
N GLU A 115 0.80 -12.17 14.55
CA GLU A 115 0.75 -13.32 15.46
C GLU A 115 0.82 -14.65 14.70
N ARG A 116 0.21 -14.74 13.51
CA ARG A 116 0.29 -15.93 12.67
C ARG A 116 1.71 -16.22 12.19
N ALA A 117 2.48 -15.18 11.84
CA ALA A 117 3.87 -15.33 11.38
C ALA A 117 4.87 -15.42 12.54
N PHE A 118 4.62 -14.73 13.65
CA PHE A 118 5.57 -14.54 14.76
C PHE A 118 4.90 -14.70 16.15
N PRO A 119 4.42 -15.90 16.50
CA PRO A 119 3.56 -16.10 17.67
C PRO A 119 4.18 -15.63 18.99
N GLY A 120 3.51 -14.71 19.69
CA GLY A 120 3.91 -14.22 21.01
C GLY A 120 5.22 -13.42 21.05
N ARG A 121 5.71 -12.92 19.90
CA ARG A 121 7.02 -12.24 19.80
C ARG A 121 6.95 -10.72 19.86
N VAL A 122 5.80 -10.12 19.58
CA VAL A 122 5.66 -8.68 19.34
C VAL A 122 4.38 -8.13 19.94
N ASP A 123 4.45 -6.99 20.61
CA ASP A 123 3.28 -6.19 20.97
C ASP A 123 2.76 -5.45 19.72
N THR A 124 1.48 -5.67 19.40
CA THR A 124 0.84 -5.16 18.18
C THR A 124 -0.02 -3.92 18.43
N SER A 125 0.10 -3.32 19.61
CA SER A 125 -0.59 -2.08 19.98
C SER A 125 -0.19 -0.92 19.06
N ILE A 126 -1.18 -0.23 18.49
CA ILE A 126 -0.97 0.93 17.62
C ILE A 126 -1.21 2.20 18.44
N GLY A 127 -0.12 2.90 18.79
CA GLY A 127 -0.17 4.12 19.60
C GLY A 127 -0.28 5.43 18.80
N ASP A 128 0.16 5.43 17.54
CA ASP A 128 0.13 6.62 16.67
C ASP A 128 -1.24 6.79 16.00
N PRO A 129 -1.63 8.04 15.65
CA PRO A 129 -2.86 8.29 14.92
C PRO A 129 -2.83 7.62 13.54
N TRP A 130 -4.01 7.18 13.10
CA TRP A 130 -4.21 6.69 11.75
C TRP A 130 -4.20 7.87 10.78
N VAL A 131 -3.51 7.70 9.67
CA VAL A 131 -3.35 8.71 8.63
C VAL A 131 -3.87 8.16 7.30
N PRO A 132 -4.29 9.03 6.35
CA PRO A 132 -4.61 8.55 5.02
C PRO A 132 -3.39 7.87 4.39
N ALA A 133 -3.62 6.73 3.76
CA ALA A 133 -2.65 5.91 3.07
C ALA A 133 -3.24 5.42 1.73
N HIS A 134 -2.37 5.13 0.78
CA HIS A 134 -2.71 4.52 -0.51
C HIS A 134 -3.20 3.08 -0.32
N ALA A 135 -2.63 2.37 0.67
CA ALA A 135 -2.96 1.01 1.08
C ALA A 135 -2.55 -0.12 0.11
N ASP A 136 -2.23 0.20 -1.14
CA ASP A 136 -1.59 -0.74 -2.07
C ASP A 136 -0.36 -0.12 -2.76
N LEU A 137 0.53 0.51 -1.98
CA LEU A 137 1.72 1.15 -2.55
C LEU A 137 2.81 0.11 -2.88
N ASN A 138 2.87 -0.29 -4.15
CA ASN A 138 3.89 -1.21 -4.69
C ASN A 138 4.40 -0.72 -6.06
N TRP A 139 5.45 -1.35 -6.59
CA TRP A 139 6.11 -0.91 -7.83
C TRP A 139 5.27 -1.01 -9.12
N ALA A 140 4.15 -1.75 -9.10
CA ALA A 140 3.21 -1.81 -10.22
C ALA A 140 2.23 -0.62 -10.22
N ASN A 141 2.08 0.05 -9.08
CA ASN A 141 1.22 1.21 -8.87
C ASN A 141 2.01 2.54 -8.90
N LEU A 142 3.30 2.49 -9.20
CA LEU A 142 4.14 3.67 -9.39
C LEU A 142 4.64 3.71 -10.83
N THR A 143 4.61 4.87 -11.48
CA THR A 143 5.18 5.03 -12.84
C THR A 143 6.65 5.45 -12.81
N GLY A 144 7.39 5.17 -13.87
CA GLY A 144 8.76 5.63 -14.05
C GLY A 144 9.45 4.98 -15.26
N PRO A 145 10.71 5.36 -15.56
CA PRO A 145 11.59 6.20 -14.74
C PRO A 145 11.48 7.72 -14.98
N GLY A 146 10.68 8.17 -15.96
CA GLY A 146 10.57 9.60 -16.29
C GLY A 146 9.83 10.39 -15.21
N GLU A 147 8.54 10.11 -15.03
CA GLU A 147 7.68 10.79 -14.06
C GLU A 147 7.14 9.84 -12.98
N CYS A 148 7.00 10.35 -11.75
CA CYS A 148 6.39 9.63 -10.65
C CYS A 148 4.89 9.95 -10.56
N TRP A 149 4.05 9.00 -10.96
CA TRP A 149 2.62 9.00 -10.70
C TRP A 149 2.27 7.82 -9.79
N ILE A 150 1.34 8.04 -8.86
CA ILE A 150 0.77 7.01 -7.99
C ILE A 150 -0.59 6.62 -8.57
N LEU A 151 -0.72 5.36 -8.96
CA LEU A 151 -1.89 4.80 -9.63
C LEU A 151 -2.69 3.92 -8.67
N ASP A 152 -3.94 3.62 -9.04
CA ASP A 152 -4.81 2.63 -8.39
C ASP A 152 -5.23 2.95 -6.94
N TRP A 153 -5.99 4.03 -6.80
CA TRP A 153 -6.43 4.59 -5.52
C TRP A 153 -7.69 3.92 -4.92
N GLU A 154 -8.02 2.69 -5.33
CA GLU A 154 -9.28 2.07 -4.96
C GLU A 154 -9.39 1.71 -3.48
N ASP A 155 -8.24 1.42 -2.85
CA ASP A 155 -8.13 0.93 -1.48
C ASP A 155 -7.67 2.00 -0.48
N HIS A 156 -7.48 3.23 -0.93
CA HIS A 156 -7.00 4.31 -0.06
C HIS A 156 -7.98 4.60 1.08
N GLY A 157 -7.43 5.02 2.21
CA GLY A 157 -8.18 5.37 3.42
C GLY A 157 -7.26 5.49 4.64
N LEU A 158 -7.84 5.59 5.82
CA LEU A 158 -7.11 5.65 7.08
C LEU A 158 -6.41 4.30 7.35
N ALA A 159 -5.13 4.36 7.70
CA ALA A 159 -4.30 3.24 8.13
C ALA A 159 -3.29 3.68 9.20
N PRO A 160 -2.67 2.75 9.94
CA PRO A 160 -1.54 3.08 10.81
C PRO A 160 -0.41 3.72 10.01
N ARG A 161 0.20 4.77 10.58
CA ARG A 161 1.28 5.51 9.92
C ARG A 161 2.42 4.59 9.51
N GLY A 162 2.87 4.74 8.26
CA GLY A 162 3.98 3.97 7.70
C GLY A 162 3.56 2.76 6.86
N LEU A 163 2.27 2.44 6.75
CA LEU A 163 1.78 1.33 5.89
C LEU A 163 2.33 1.41 4.46
N ASP A 164 2.19 2.55 3.80
CA ASP A 164 2.63 2.71 2.41
C ASP A 164 4.15 2.56 2.24
N ALA A 165 4.91 3.19 3.14
CA ALA A 165 6.38 3.08 3.15
C ALA A 165 6.83 1.64 3.42
N ALA A 166 6.15 0.96 4.34
CA ALA A 166 6.38 -0.44 4.68
C ALA A 166 6.09 -1.37 3.50
N ASN A 167 4.97 -1.18 2.80
CA ASN A 167 4.59 -2.01 1.66
C ASN A 167 5.58 -1.82 0.49
N LEU A 168 5.97 -0.57 0.21
CA LEU A 168 6.96 -0.28 -0.82
C LEU A 168 8.34 -0.86 -0.45
N TRP A 169 8.75 -0.76 0.81
CA TRP A 169 10.00 -1.35 1.29
C TRP A 169 9.99 -2.88 1.19
N ALA A 170 8.93 -3.52 1.70
CA ALA A 170 8.77 -4.98 1.68
C ALA A 170 8.77 -5.53 0.24
N SER A 171 8.08 -4.85 -0.69
CA SER A 171 8.09 -5.21 -2.10
C SER A 171 9.43 -4.96 -2.81
N SER A 172 10.39 -4.30 -2.15
CA SER A 172 11.74 -4.02 -2.66
C SER A 172 12.82 -5.01 -2.22
N LEU A 173 12.51 -5.94 -1.31
CA LEU A 173 13.52 -6.74 -0.59
C LEU A 173 14.38 -7.66 -1.46
N THR A 174 13.91 -8.05 -2.64
CA THR A 174 14.71 -8.83 -3.58
C THR A 174 15.83 -8.02 -4.25
N ILE A 175 15.84 -6.69 -4.07
CA ILE A 175 16.89 -5.78 -4.55
C ILE A 175 17.36 -4.93 -3.35
N PRO A 176 18.37 -5.40 -2.59
CA PRO A 176 18.78 -4.75 -1.33
C PRO A 176 19.12 -3.26 -1.46
N VAL A 177 19.74 -2.83 -2.57
CA VAL A 177 20.04 -1.42 -2.82
C VAL A 177 18.77 -0.57 -2.93
N LEU A 178 17.71 -1.12 -3.55
CA LEU A 178 16.43 -0.45 -3.69
C LEU A 178 15.68 -0.41 -2.35
N ALA A 179 15.64 -1.53 -1.62
CA ALA A 179 15.06 -1.58 -0.28
C ALA A 179 15.72 -0.57 0.67
N ASN A 180 17.06 -0.51 0.67
CA ASN A 180 17.81 0.47 1.45
C ASN A 180 17.49 1.92 1.04
N ARG A 181 17.28 2.18 -0.26
CA ARG A 181 16.88 3.51 -0.72
C ARG A 181 15.48 3.87 -0.23
N VAL A 182 14.49 2.98 -0.37
CA VAL A 182 13.14 3.20 0.16
C VAL A 182 13.18 3.48 1.67
N TRP A 183 13.93 2.67 2.42
CA TRP A 183 14.10 2.87 3.86
C TRP A 183 14.69 4.24 4.20
N SER A 184 15.75 4.64 3.48
CA SER A 184 16.39 5.95 3.69
C SER A 184 15.46 7.12 3.37
N GLU A 185 14.70 7.03 2.28
CA GLU A 185 13.76 8.08 1.84
C GLU A 185 12.58 8.24 2.79
N ARG A 186 12.06 7.11 3.31
CA ARG A 186 10.90 7.07 4.21
C ARG A 186 11.26 6.81 5.66
N ARG A 187 12.49 7.14 6.05
CA ARG A 187 12.99 6.95 7.43
C ARG A 187 12.05 7.52 8.48
N ALA A 188 11.51 8.72 8.23
CA ALA A 188 10.63 9.42 9.15
C ALA A 188 9.33 8.67 9.47
N ASP A 189 8.88 7.78 8.58
CA ASP A 189 7.76 6.88 8.82
C ASP A 189 8.24 5.53 9.36
N LEU A 190 9.27 4.94 8.74
CA LEU A 190 9.70 3.57 9.03
C LEU A 190 10.45 3.40 10.36
N GLU A 191 11.07 4.46 10.90
CA GLU A 191 11.80 4.41 12.17
C GLU A 191 10.95 4.79 13.39
N THR A 192 9.63 4.98 13.23
CA THR A 192 8.69 5.04 14.38
C THR A 192 8.34 3.63 14.88
N SER A 193 7.72 3.51 16.06
CA SER A 193 7.21 2.23 16.55
C SER A 193 6.12 1.67 15.63
N THR A 194 5.12 2.48 15.28
CA THR A 194 4.04 2.09 14.36
C THR A 194 4.55 1.79 12.95
N GLY A 195 5.55 2.53 12.45
CA GLY A 195 6.16 2.25 11.15
C GLY A 195 6.91 0.93 11.09
N ARG A 196 7.69 0.60 12.13
CA ARG A 196 8.32 -0.72 12.24
C ARG A 196 7.30 -1.85 12.40
N LEU A 197 6.21 -1.60 13.12
CA LEU A 197 5.10 -2.55 13.23
C LEU A 197 4.43 -2.77 11.86
N MET A 198 4.25 -1.72 11.07
CA MET A 198 3.70 -1.83 9.70
C MET A 198 4.67 -2.53 8.75
N ALA A 199 5.97 -2.29 8.88
CA ALA A 199 6.98 -3.06 8.16
C ALA A 199 6.86 -4.55 8.49
N LEU A 200 6.76 -4.90 9.77
CA LEU A 200 6.57 -6.28 10.20
C LEU A 200 5.24 -6.88 9.72
N PHE A 201 4.15 -6.11 9.72
CA PHE A 201 2.86 -6.50 9.14
C PHE A 201 2.98 -6.86 7.65
N CYS A 202 3.67 -6.03 6.86
CA CYS A 202 3.93 -6.33 5.44
C CYS A 202 4.78 -7.61 5.28
N LEU A 203 5.80 -7.82 6.11
CA LEU A 203 6.58 -9.07 6.08
C LEU A 203 5.75 -10.28 6.49
N ALA A 204 4.89 -10.14 7.49
CA ALA A 204 4.03 -11.20 7.96
C ALA A 204 3.08 -11.67 6.85
N LYS A 205 2.49 -10.74 6.08
CA LYS A 205 1.69 -11.07 4.91
C LYS A 205 2.46 -11.86 3.85
N ILE A 206 3.70 -11.44 3.56
CA ILE A 206 4.60 -12.14 2.62
C ILE A 206 4.90 -13.56 3.11
N ILE A 207 5.21 -13.74 4.40
CA ILE A 207 5.56 -15.04 4.99
C ILE A 207 4.34 -15.97 5.09
N ASN A 208 3.16 -15.40 5.37
CA ASN A 208 1.91 -16.15 5.50
C ASN A 208 1.33 -16.62 4.14
N ASP A 209 1.82 -16.08 3.03
CA ASP A 209 1.37 -16.37 1.67
C ASP A 209 2.33 -17.34 0.96
N SER A 210 1.90 -18.59 0.80
CA SER A 210 2.68 -19.63 0.13
C SER A 210 2.79 -19.46 -1.40
N SER A 211 2.08 -18.51 -1.98
CA SER A 211 2.19 -18.17 -3.41
C SER A 211 3.33 -17.21 -3.72
N VAL A 212 3.89 -16.56 -2.69
CA VAL A 212 5.03 -15.65 -2.83
C VAL A 212 6.29 -16.41 -3.28
N PRO A 213 7.06 -15.87 -4.25
CA PRO A 213 8.32 -16.48 -4.66
C PRO A 213 9.35 -16.61 -3.53
N ALA A 214 10.03 -17.76 -3.47
CA ALA A 214 11.02 -18.06 -2.42
C ALA A 214 12.06 -16.96 -2.17
N PRO A 215 12.64 -16.26 -3.17
CA PRO A 215 13.61 -15.20 -2.91
C PRO A 215 13.05 -14.04 -2.07
N LEU A 216 11.79 -13.65 -2.30
CA LEU A 216 11.16 -12.58 -1.53
C LEU A 216 10.80 -13.08 -0.13
N HIS A 217 10.31 -14.31 -0.02
CA HIS A 217 10.00 -14.94 1.28
C HIS A 217 11.25 -15.06 2.17
N GLU A 218 12.39 -15.50 1.61
CA GLU A 218 13.67 -15.60 2.32
C GLU A 218 14.18 -14.23 2.79
N ALA A 219 14.13 -13.22 1.92
CA ALA A 219 14.52 -11.85 2.26
C ALA A 219 13.63 -11.27 3.37
N ALA A 220 12.31 -11.46 3.28
CA ALA A 220 11.36 -11.04 4.31
C ALA A 220 11.63 -11.72 5.66
N THR A 221 11.92 -13.02 5.66
CA THR A 221 12.27 -13.75 6.89
C THR A 221 13.55 -13.19 7.53
N GLY A 222 14.56 -12.83 6.72
CA GLY A 222 15.80 -12.24 7.20
C GLY A 222 15.62 -10.88 7.89
N GLU A 223 14.81 -9.99 7.30
CA GLU A 223 14.55 -8.65 7.85
C GLU A 223 13.63 -8.66 9.08
N ALA A 224 12.73 -9.63 9.18
CA ALA A 224 11.77 -9.72 10.28
C ALA A 224 12.47 -9.81 11.65
N GLU A 225 13.56 -10.57 11.76
CA GLU A 225 14.30 -10.72 13.02
C GLU A 225 14.87 -9.39 13.53
N ALA A 226 15.37 -8.54 12.62
CA ALA A 226 15.89 -7.22 12.98
C ALA A 226 14.77 -6.29 13.47
N LEU A 227 13.60 -6.33 12.84
CA LEU A 227 12.43 -5.53 13.24
C LEU A 227 11.87 -5.99 14.59
N ILE A 228 11.77 -7.29 14.83
CA ILE A 228 11.31 -7.84 16.12
C ILE A 228 12.24 -7.40 17.25
N ALA A 229 13.55 -7.47 17.05
CA ALA A 229 14.52 -6.98 18.04
C ALA A 229 14.45 -5.46 18.28
N ALA A 230 14.04 -4.68 17.27
CA ALA A 230 13.84 -3.24 17.40
C ALA A 230 12.53 -2.88 18.12
N LEU A 231 11.47 -3.67 17.96
CA LEU A 231 10.16 -3.47 18.60
C LEU A 231 10.12 -3.98 20.05
N GLY A 232 10.98 -4.92 20.42
CA GLY A 232 11.09 -5.43 21.80
C GLY A 232 11.93 -4.57 22.76
N ARG A 233 12.37 -3.38 22.32
CA ARG A 233 13.13 -2.40 23.13
C ARG A 233 12.23 -1.23 23.52
#